data_AF-A0AA38CA04-F1
#
_entry.id   AF-A0AA38CA04-F1
#
_cell.length_a   1.000
_cell.length_b   1.000
_cell.length_c   1.000
_cell.angle_alpha   90.00
_cell.angle_beta   90.00
_cell.angle_gamma   90.00
#
_symmetry.space_group_name_H-M   'P 1'
#
loop_
_entity.id
_entity.type
_entity.pdbx_description
1 polymer ?
#
loop_
_entity_poly.entity_id
_entity_poly.type
_entity_poly.pdbx_seq_one_letter_code
_entity_poly.pdbx_strand_id
1 'polypeptide(L)'
;VVPYALVDGVLFKRDVNGVLLRCIGTNQIHRVLEEFHGGSAGGHFAPRVIALKIMRAGYYWPKIFSDCYAWIKRCKNCAFFTGKERLAALPLHPISVDQPFMQWGLDFIGVINPNSSQGHKWILTATDYFTKWTEAVALKEANESSILDFYEGIATRFGIPATIISDNALAFIGSKVTEWAVKNGIYLSTSSNYYPQGNGQAESTNKNLLRIIKRTLDENQRSWHTKLKSALWADRITPKRSTGNSPFKLVYGREAIFPMSLELPTLELMKQLELLEFGPMEVRYAELMELQEIRNQASQAMEKDQALIKKTFDRKAKDRSFQVGDLVLKWDADREKPGRHSKFDAIWSGPYMDIKCKDNNAFQWSSLDGDELQIL
;
A
#
# COMPACT_ATOMS: atom_id res chain seq x y z
N VAL A 1 -59.85 -9.33 9.57
CA VAL A 1 -59.51 -10.65 8.98
C VAL A 1 -58.59 -11.38 9.94
N VAL A 2 -58.87 -12.64 10.27
CA VAL A 2 -58.04 -13.44 11.19
C VAL A 2 -56.69 -13.71 10.51
N PRO A 3 -55.55 -13.38 11.13
CA PRO A 3 -54.22 -13.46 10.49
C PRO A 3 -53.72 -14.88 10.26
N TYR A 4 -54.31 -15.87 10.94
CA TYR A 4 -53.95 -17.28 10.83
C TYR A 4 -55.20 -18.14 10.60
N ALA A 5 -55.03 -19.28 9.93
CA ALA A 5 -56.06 -20.27 9.70
C ALA A 5 -55.49 -21.68 9.89
N LEU A 6 -56.27 -22.57 10.47
CA LEU A 6 -55.96 -23.99 10.57
C LEU A 6 -56.78 -24.74 9.51
N VAL A 7 -56.12 -25.44 8.61
CA VAL A 7 -56.76 -26.24 7.54
C VAL A 7 -56.17 -27.65 7.63
N ASP A 8 -57.02 -28.66 7.84
CA ASP A 8 -56.63 -30.07 7.98
C ASP A 8 -55.46 -30.30 8.96
N GLY A 9 -55.48 -29.59 10.10
CA GLY A 9 -54.44 -29.69 11.14
C GLY A 9 -53.13 -28.97 10.79
N VAL A 10 -53.05 -28.27 9.65
CA VAL A 10 -51.88 -27.48 9.24
C VAL A 10 -52.15 -25.99 9.44
N LEU A 11 -51.20 -25.30 10.08
CA LEU A 11 -51.29 -23.86 10.34
C LEU A 11 -50.87 -23.05 9.11
N PHE A 12 -51.66 -22.06 8.74
CA PHE A 12 -51.39 -21.11 7.67
C PHE A 12 -51.45 -19.67 8.17
N LYS A 13 -50.62 -18.80 7.60
CA LYS A 13 -50.67 -17.35 7.77
C LYS A 13 -51.29 -16.71 6.54
N ARG A 14 -52.22 -15.78 6.72
CA ARG A 14 -52.73 -14.94 5.64
C ARG A 14 -51.74 -13.80 5.33
N ASP A 15 -51.39 -13.65 4.06
CA ASP A 15 -50.64 -12.49 3.57
C ASP A 15 -51.57 -11.27 3.34
N VAL A 16 -50.99 -10.16 2.89
CA VAL A 16 -51.72 -8.91 2.62
C VAL A 16 -52.76 -9.03 1.50
N ASN A 17 -52.62 -10.02 0.62
CA ASN A 17 -53.54 -10.30 -0.48
C ASN A 17 -54.55 -11.41 -0.12
N GLY A 18 -54.53 -11.91 1.12
CA GLY A 18 -55.41 -12.98 1.60
C GLY A 18 -54.95 -14.40 1.25
N VAL A 19 -53.77 -14.57 0.63
CA VAL A 19 -53.17 -15.87 0.28
C VAL A 19 -52.71 -16.58 1.56
N LEU A 20 -52.97 -17.89 1.64
CA LEU A 20 -52.56 -18.73 2.77
C LEU A 20 -51.15 -19.27 2.57
N LEU A 21 -50.22 -18.86 3.42
CA LEU A 21 -48.84 -19.35 3.49
C LEU A 21 -48.72 -20.40 4.59
N ARG A 22 -48.28 -21.61 4.26
CA ARG A 22 -48.05 -22.70 5.21
C ARG A 22 -46.99 -22.30 6.24
N CYS A 23 -47.36 -22.37 7.52
CA CYS A 23 -46.43 -22.12 8.61
C CYS A 23 -45.47 -23.31 8.76
N ILE A 24 -44.18 -23.02 8.74
CA ILE A 24 -43.10 -24.01 8.85
C ILE A 24 -42.64 -24.11 10.31
N GLY A 25 -42.60 -25.33 10.83
CA GLY A 25 -42.08 -25.63 12.17
C GLY A 25 -40.56 -25.50 12.23
N THR A 26 -40.00 -25.25 13.41
CA THR A 26 -38.56 -25.06 13.62
C THR A 26 -37.71 -26.24 13.13
N ASN A 27 -38.22 -27.46 13.26
CA ASN A 27 -37.60 -28.70 12.76
C ASN A 27 -37.57 -28.81 11.22
N GLN A 28 -38.41 -28.05 10.51
CA GLN A 28 -38.52 -28.08 9.05
C GLN A 28 -37.77 -26.94 8.36
N ILE A 29 -37.45 -25.85 9.10
CA ILE A 29 -36.78 -24.66 8.55
C ILE A 29 -35.46 -25.04 7.86
N HIS A 30 -34.65 -25.89 8.49
CA HIS A 30 -33.36 -26.33 7.93
C HIS A 30 -33.53 -26.96 6.54
N ARG A 31 -34.51 -27.86 6.39
CA ARG A 31 -34.78 -28.55 5.12
C ARG A 31 -35.25 -27.59 4.04
N VAL A 32 -36.10 -26.62 4.41
CA VAL A 32 -36.56 -25.58 3.48
C VAL A 32 -35.39 -24.69 3.04
N LEU A 33 -34.53 -24.26 3.96
CA LEU A 33 -33.38 -23.44 3.64
C LEU A 33 -32.36 -24.20 2.77
N GLU A 34 -32.10 -25.47 3.08
CA GLU A 34 -31.24 -26.35 2.28
C GLU A 34 -31.73 -26.46 0.82
N GLU A 35 -33.00 -26.78 0.61
CA GLU A 35 -33.57 -26.94 -0.74
C GLU A 35 -33.61 -25.62 -1.52
N PHE A 36 -34.08 -24.53 -0.89
CA PHE A 36 -34.20 -23.24 -1.55
C PHE A 36 -32.87 -22.49 -1.71
N HIS A 37 -31.80 -22.96 -1.07
CA HIS A 37 -30.46 -22.41 -1.22
C HIS A 37 -29.58 -23.24 -2.15
N GLY A 38 -29.38 -24.52 -1.83
CA GLY A 38 -28.45 -25.42 -2.54
C GLY A 38 -29.11 -26.59 -3.25
N GLY A 39 -30.42 -26.80 -3.04
CA GLY A 39 -31.17 -27.85 -3.72
C GLY A 39 -31.42 -27.55 -5.21
N SER A 40 -32.27 -28.37 -5.81
CA SER A 40 -32.54 -28.40 -7.25
C SER A 40 -32.97 -27.04 -7.83
N ALA A 41 -33.70 -26.24 -7.05
CA ALA A 41 -34.20 -24.92 -7.41
C ALA A 41 -33.51 -23.76 -6.66
N GLY A 42 -32.44 -24.07 -5.92
CA GLY A 42 -31.81 -23.17 -4.95
C GLY A 42 -30.88 -22.14 -5.59
N GLY A 43 -29.81 -22.59 -6.25
CA GLY A 43 -28.92 -21.73 -7.05
C GLY A 43 -28.08 -20.71 -6.27
N HIS A 44 -27.91 -20.86 -4.96
CA HIS A 44 -27.06 -20.01 -4.10
C HIS A 44 -27.34 -18.49 -4.19
N PHE A 45 -28.59 -18.08 -4.44
CA PHE A 45 -28.96 -16.66 -4.54
C PHE A 45 -28.80 -15.89 -3.23
N ALA A 46 -28.83 -14.55 -3.31
CA ALA A 46 -28.77 -13.66 -2.16
C ALA A 46 -29.89 -13.95 -1.12
N PRO A 47 -29.66 -13.72 0.19
CA PRO A 47 -30.60 -14.04 1.27
C PRO A 47 -32.02 -13.52 1.06
N ARG A 48 -32.14 -12.28 0.60
CA ARG A 48 -33.45 -11.66 0.32
C ARG A 48 -34.19 -12.34 -0.83
N VAL A 49 -33.47 -12.79 -1.87
CA VAL A 49 -34.06 -13.50 -3.02
C VAL A 49 -34.60 -14.85 -2.57
N ILE A 50 -33.84 -15.59 -1.76
CA ILE A 50 -34.26 -16.89 -1.21
C ILE A 50 -35.49 -16.72 -0.31
N ALA A 51 -35.46 -15.74 0.60
CA ALA A 51 -36.62 -15.42 1.45
C ALA A 51 -37.89 -15.15 0.64
N LEU A 52 -37.79 -14.34 -0.42
CA LEU A 52 -38.92 -14.05 -1.30
C LEU A 52 -39.36 -15.26 -2.11
N LYS A 53 -38.43 -16.12 -2.57
CA LYS A 53 -38.76 -17.39 -3.24
C LYS A 53 -39.54 -18.33 -2.31
N ILE A 54 -39.11 -18.48 -1.06
CA ILE A 54 -39.78 -19.29 -0.04
C ILE A 54 -41.21 -18.78 0.19
N MET A 55 -41.37 -17.46 0.33
CA MET A 55 -42.70 -16.86 0.49
C MET A 55 -43.58 -17.05 -0.74
N ARG A 56 -43.03 -16.89 -1.95
CA ARG A 56 -43.74 -17.15 -3.22
C ARG A 56 -44.14 -18.61 -3.39
N ALA A 57 -43.34 -19.54 -2.86
CA ALA A 57 -43.67 -20.96 -2.83
C ALA A 57 -44.74 -21.31 -1.78
N GLY A 58 -45.24 -20.32 -1.03
CA GLY A 58 -46.33 -20.51 -0.08
C GLY A 58 -45.89 -20.85 1.33
N TYR A 59 -44.64 -20.56 1.73
CA TYR A 59 -44.14 -20.89 3.07
C TYR A 59 -43.94 -19.65 3.94
N TYR A 60 -44.15 -19.80 5.25
CA TYR A 60 -43.99 -18.74 6.22
C TYR A 60 -43.39 -19.21 7.56
N TRP A 61 -42.48 -18.42 8.11
CA TRP A 61 -42.20 -18.36 9.54
C TRP A 61 -41.74 -16.94 9.91
N PRO A 62 -41.80 -16.52 11.19
CA PRO A 62 -41.52 -15.13 11.57
C PRO A 62 -40.12 -14.63 11.19
N LYS A 63 -39.12 -15.53 11.15
CA LYS A 63 -37.70 -15.22 10.99
C LYS A 63 -37.11 -15.56 9.62
N ILE A 64 -37.94 -15.73 8.57
CA ILE A 64 -37.47 -16.13 7.22
C ILE A 64 -36.24 -15.35 6.77
N PHE A 65 -36.30 -14.02 6.82
CA PHE A 65 -35.20 -13.20 6.33
C PHE A 65 -33.93 -13.42 7.16
N SER A 66 -33.99 -13.30 8.49
CA SER A 66 -32.82 -13.47 9.36
C SER A 66 -32.22 -14.87 9.25
N ASP A 67 -33.05 -15.90 9.12
CA ASP A 67 -32.60 -17.28 9.01
C ASP A 67 -31.95 -17.54 7.64
N CYS A 68 -32.48 -16.97 6.55
CA CYS A 68 -31.81 -16.96 5.24
C CYS A 68 -30.43 -16.26 5.30
N TYR A 69 -30.33 -15.13 6.00
CA TYR A 69 -29.05 -14.44 6.19
C TYR A 69 -28.05 -15.31 6.97
N ALA A 70 -28.49 -15.89 8.09
CA ALA A 70 -27.65 -16.74 8.94
C ALA A 70 -27.19 -18.02 8.21
N TRP A 71 -28.07 -18.63 7.42
CA TRP A 71 -27.81 -19.82 6.62
C TRP A 71 -26.72 -19.57 5.57
N ILE A 72 -26.88 -18.53 4.77
CA ILE A 72 -25.97 -18.23 3.66
C ILE A 72 -24.62 -17.75 4.18
N LYS A 73 -24.60 -17.02 5.31
CA LYS A 73 -23.35 -16.63 5.98
C LYS A 73 -22.49 -17.85 6.39
N ARG A 74 -23.10 -19.01 6.62
CA ARG A 74 -22.42 -20.26 6.95
C ARG A 74 -22.14 -21.14 5.72
N CYS A 75 -22.64 -20.78 4.53
CA CYS A 75 -22.44 -21.56 3.33
C CYS A 75 -21.01 -21.41 2.81
N LYS A 76 -20.25 -22.53 2.82
CA LYS A 76 -18.88 -22.59 2.30
C LYS A 76 -18.81 -22.11 0.84
N ASN A 77 -19.67 -22.62 -0.04
CA ASN A 77 -19.63 -22.27 -1.47
C ASN A 77 -19.86 -20.77 -1.68
N CYS A 78 -20.84 -20.17 -1.00
CA CYS A 78 -21.07 -18.73 -1.11
C CYS A 78 -19.88 -17.90 -0.59
N ALA A 79 -19.22 -18.34 0.48
CA ALA A 79 -18.05 -17.64 1.02
C ALA A 79 -16.85 -17.69 0.04
N PHE A 80 -16.54 -18.86 -0.53
CA PHE A 80 -15.38 -19.05 -1.41
C PHE A 80 -15.54 -18.42 -2.81
N PHE A 81 -16.77 -18.26 -3.29
CA PHE A 81 -17.07 -17.68 -4.61
C PHE A 81 -17.59 -16.24 -4.54
N THR A 82 -17.51 -15.61 -3.37
CA THR A 82 -17.79 -14.17 -3.24
C THR A 82 -16.72 -13.36 -3.97
N GLY A 83 -17.13 -12.28 -4.63
CA GLY A 83 -16.18 -11.36 -5.30
C GLY A 83 -15.23 -10.67 -4.31
N LYS A 84 -14.16 -10.07 -4.82
CA LYS A 84 -13.21 -9.30 -4.02
C LYS A 84 -13.93 -8.18 -3.26
N GLU A 85 -14.06 -8.32 -1.94
CA GLU A 85 -14.46 -7.19 -1.11
C GLU A 85 -13.35 -6.13 -1.21
N ARG A 86 -13.72 -4.87 -1.48
CA ARG A 86 -12.80 -3.76 -1.23
C ARG A 86 -12.66 -3.65 0.29
N LEU A 87 -11.66 -4.35 0.83
CA LEU A 87 -11.27 -4.19 2.23
C LEU A 87 -10.99 -2.70 2.45
N ALA A 88 -11.64 -2.13 3.47
CA ALA A 88 -11.28 -0.80 3.91
C ALA A 88 -9.84 -0.89 4.42
N ALA A 89 -8.97 -0.02 3.91
CA ALA A 89 -7.57 -0.10 4.25
C ALA A 89 -7.37 0.17 5.76
N LEU A 90 -6.43 -0.56 6.36
CA LEU A 90 -6.13 -0.54 7.79
C LEU A 90 -5.48 0.81 8.18
N PRO A 91 -5.62 1.25 9.45
CA PRO A 91 -5.07 2.54 9.89
C PRO A 91 -3.58 2.72 9.56
N LEU A 92 -3.19 3.93 9.16
CA LEU A 92 -1.79 4.23 8.81
C LEU A 92 -0.90 4.37 10.05
N HIS A 93 0.23 3.66 10.06
CA HIS A 93 1.30 3.87 11.04
C HIS A 93 2.38 4.78 10.43
N PRO A 94 2.59 6.00 10.95
CA PRO A 94 3.59 6.91 10.40
C PRO A 94 5.01 6.41 10.68
N ILE A 95 5.88 6.44 9.66
CA ILE A 95 7.32 6.26 9.83
C ILE A 95 7.88 7.63 10.24
N SER A 96 8.38 7.73 11.47
CA SER A 96 9.08 8.92 11.96
C SER A 96 10.58 8.75 11.70
N VAL A 97 11.17 9.76 11.05
CA VAL A 97 12.62 9.86 10.84
C VAL A 97 13.01 11.24 11.30
N ASP A 98 13.98 11.32 12.18
CA ASP A 98 14.40 12.52 12.90
C ASP A 98 15.69 13.13 12.35
N GLN A 99 16.43 12.40 11.50
CA GLN A 99 17.72 12.84 10.98
C GLN A 99 17.92 12.56 9.48
N PRO A 100 18.65 13.43 8.75
CA PRO A 100 19.09 13.17 7.38
C PRO A 100 19.82 11.83 7.25
N PHE A 101 19.53 11.11 6.18
CA PHE A 101 20.26 9.93 5.71
C PHE A 101 20.22 8.69 6.61
N MET A 102 19.50 8.73 7.73
CA MET A 102 19.31 7.57 8.60
C MET A 102 18.47 6.47 7.95
N GLN A 103 17.50 6.87 7.12
CA GLN A 103 16.55 5.93 6.52
C GLN A 103 16.28 6.25 5.06
N TRP A 104 16.44 5.24 4.21
CA TRP A 104 16.23 5.34 2.77
C TRP A 104 15.15 4.38 2.30
N GLY A 105 14.31 4.82 1.36
CA GLY A 105 13.41 3.93 0.62
C GLY A 105 13.90 3.74 -0.79
N LEU A 106 14.00 2.49 -1.22
CA LEU A 106 14.42 2.09 -2.55
C LEU A 106 13.27 1.52 -3.34
N ASP A 107 13.29 1.82 -4.63
CA ASP A 107 12.30 1.30 -5.56
C ASP A 107 12.88 1.22 -6.97
N PHE A 108 12.34 0.29 -7.75
CA PHE A 108 12.62 0.17 -9.17
C PHE A 108 11.51 0.83 -9.99
N ILE A 109 11.91 1.76 -10.83
CA ILE A 109 11.08 2.13 -11.97
C ILE A 109 11.24 0.99 -13.00
N GLY A 110 10.14 0.25 -13.20
CA GLY A 110 10.05 -0.97 -14.01
C GLY A 110 10.54 -0.82 -15.46
N VAL A 111 10.53 -1.93 -16.22
CA VAL A 111 11.06 -1.97 -17.60
C VAL A 111 10.48 -0.84 -18.46
N ILE A 112 11.32 0.15 -18.78
CA ILE A 112 11.01 1.29 -19.61
C ILE A 112 11.13 0.87 -21.07
N ASN A 113 9.98 0.85 -21.75
CA ASN A 113 9.89 0.58 -23.18
C ASN A 113 9.47 1.85 -23.94
N PRO A 114 10.18 2.24 -25.02
CA PRO A 114 11.39 1.60 -25.55
C PRO A 114 12.63 1.81 -24.66
N ASN A 115 13.56 0.86 -24.71
CA ASN A 115 14.86 1.00 -24.05
C ASN A 115 15.55 2.29 -24.50
N SER A 116 16.37 2.85 -23.61
CA SER A 116 17.16 4.03 -23.97
C SER A 116 18.09 3.76 -25.17
N SER A 117 18.65 4.81 -25.76
CA SER A 117 19.62 4.69 -26.85
C SER A 117 20.89 3.94 -26.44
N GLN A 118 21.20 3.90 -25.13
CA GLN A 118 22.31 3.12 -24.56
C GLN A 118 21.88 1.75 -23.99
N GLY A 119 20.63 1.35 -24.16
CA GLY A 119 20.13 0.04 -23.76
C GLY A 119 19.74 -0.10 -22.27
N HIS A 120 19.74 1.00 -21.50
CA HIS A 120 19.12 1.01 -20.16
C HIS A 120 17.63 0.69 -20.26
N LYS A 121 17.15 -0.09 -19.29
CA LYS A 121 15.78 -0.62 -19.19
C LYS A 121 15.12 -0.25 -17.86
N TRP A 122 15.89 0.02 -16.83
CA TRP A 122 15.40 0.26 -15.47
C TRP A 122 15.95 1.56 -14.94
N ILE A 123 15.28 2.14 -13.95
CA ILE A 123 15.87 3.16 -13.08
C ILE A 123 15.75 2.66 -11.65
N LEU A 124 16.89 2.51 -10.98
CA LEU A 124 16.92 2.26 -9.55
C LEU A 124 16.94 3.60 -8.83
N THR A 125 16.09 3.75 -7.83
CA THR A 125 15.89 5.00 -7.09
C THR A 125 16.03 4.77 -5.60
N ALA A 126 16.55 5.78 -4.90
CA ALA A 126 16.55 5.85 -3.45
C ALA A 126 16.09 7.24 -3.01
N THR A 127 15.25 7.30 -1.99
CA THR A 127 14.79 8.56 -1.38
C THR A 127 15.13 8.54 0.10
N ASP A 128 15.87 9.54 0.57
CA ASP A 128 16.07 9.78 2.00
C ASP A 128 14.76 10.24 2.66
N TYR A 129 14.37 9.61 3.74
CA TYR A 129 13.05 9.80 4.36
C TYR A 129 12.91 11.14 5.05
N PHE A 130 14.02 11.74 5.48
CA PHE A 130 14.00 13.02 6.18
C PHE A 130 14.09 14.20 5.20
N THR A 131 15.20 14.33 4.49
CA THR A 131 15.46 15.46 3.57
C THR A 131 14.66 15.36 2.28
N LYS A 132 14.10 14.19 1.96
CA LYS A 132 13.51 13.86 0.64
C LYS A 132 14.54 13.94 -0.48
N TRP A 133 15.83 13.79 -0.16
CA TRP A 133 16.89 13.75 -1.15
C TRP A 133 16.77 12.48 -1.99
N THR A 134 16.77 12.66 -3.31
CA THR A 134 16.59 11.57 -4.26
C THR A 134 17.91 11.23 -4.93
N GLU A 135 18.29 9.95 -4.95
CA GLU A 135 19.34 9.38 -5.80
C GLU A 135 18.70 8.45 -6.84
N ALA A 136 19.23 8.42 -8.05
CA ALA A 136 18.76 7.49 -9.08
C ALA A 136 19.86 7.12 -10.08
N VAL A 137 19.83 5.88 -10.57
CA VAL A 137 20.73 5.37 -11.60
C VAL A 137 19.95 4.60 -12.67
N ALA A 138 20.29 4.82 -13.94
CA ALA A 138 19.74 4.06 -15.05
C ALA A 138 20.51 2.74 -15.21
N LEU A 139 19.80 1.62 -15.31
CA LEU A 139 20.39 0.28 -15.33
C LEU A 139 19.97 -0.49 -16.59
N LYS A 140 20.88 -1.30 -17.13
CA LYS A 140 20.60 -2.25 -18.20
C LYS A 140 19.94 -3.53 -17.67
N GLU A 141 20.36 -3.94 -16.47
CA GLU A 141 19.88 -5.11 -15.75
C GLU A 141 19.68 -4.75 -14.28
N ALA A 142 18.63 -5.29 -13.66
CA ALA A 142 18.35 -5.12 -12.23
C ALA A 142 18.85 -6.36 -11.47
N ASN A 143 20.14 -6.38 -11.14
CA ASN A 143 20.81 -7.48 -10.44
C ASN A 143 21.44 -7.01 -9.12
N GLU A 144 21.83 -7.96 -8.26
CA GLU A 144 22.40 -7.67 -6.93
C GLU A 144 23.66 -6.78 -6.99
N SER A 145 24.52 -6.99 -8.00
CA SER A 145 25.74 -6.18 -8.14
C SER A 145 25.41 -4.71 -8.40
N SER A 146 24.45 -4.44 -9.28
CA SER A 146 24.04 -3.06 -9.61
C SER A 146 23.40 -2.36 -8.40
N ILE A 147 22.72 -3.13 -7.54
CA ILE A 147 22.13 -2.64 -6.29
C ILE A 147 23.23 -2.33 -5.27
N LEU A 148 24.21 -3.22 -5.11
CA LEU A 148 25.36 -3.01 -4.21
C LEU A 148 26.18 -1.78 -4.62
N ASP A 149 26.52 -1.64 -5.91
CA ASP A 149 27.24 -0.47 -6.42
C ASP A 149 26.47 0.83 -6.12
N PHE A 150 25.14 0.78 -6.21
CA PHE A 150 24.29 1.90 -5.87
C PHE A 150 24.27 2.20 -4.37
N TYR A 151 24.23 1.18 -3.51
CA TYR A 151 24.34 1.34 -2.06
C TYR A 151 25.69 1.90 -1.63
N GLU A 152 26.78 1.41 -2.20
CA GLU A 152 28.11 1.94 -1.97
C GLU A 152 28.20 3.41 -2.42
N GLY A 153 27.55 3.76 -3.53
CA GLY A 153 27.41 5.15 -3.97
C GLY A 153 26.66 6.05 -2.97
N ILE A 154 25.65 5.53 -2.28
CA ILE A 154 24.94 6.26 -1.21
C ILE A 154 25.85 6.36 0.03
N ALA A 155 26.41 5.23 0.46
CA ALA A 155 27.27 5.13 1.64
C ALA A 155 28.49 6.07 1.56
N THR A 156 29.14 6.12 0.40
CA THR A 156 30.34 6.94 0.18
C THR A 156 30.05 8.44 0.10
N ARG A 157 28.80 8.84 -0.19
CA ARG A 157 28.41 10.25 -0.27
C ARG A 157 27.77 10.78 1.00
N PHE A 158 26.96 9.97 1.67
CA PHE A 158 26.08 10.41 2.76
C PHE A 158 26.35 9.68 4.08
N GLY A 159 27.21 8.66 4.07
CA GLY A 159 27.43 7.78 5.21
C GLY A 159 26.53 6.54 5.18
N ILE A 160 26.80 5.61 6.10
CA ILE A 160 26.06 4.35 6.21
C ILE A 160 24.68 4.63 6.81
N PRO A 161 23.58 4.29 6.10
CA PRO A 161 22.24 4.46 6.64
C PRO A 161 21.96 3.43 7.74
N ALA A 162 21.13 3.78 8.72
CA ALA A 162 20.69 2.84 9.75
C ALA A 162 19.64 1.86 9.23
N THR A 163 18.76 2.31 8.32
CA THR A 163 17.67 1.51 7.78
C THR A 163 17.50 1.72 6.28
N ILE A 164 17.28 0.62 5.58
CA ILE A 164 16.91 0.62 4.18
C ILE A 164 15.58 -0.12 4.04
N ILE A 165 14.60 0.56 3.44
CA ILE A 165 13.31 -0.01 3.08
C ILE A 165 13.29 -0.25 1.58
N SER A 166 12.87 -1.43 1.13
CA SER A 166 12.57 -1.69 -0.28
C SER A 166 11.21 -2.38 -0.45
N ASP A 167 10.77 -2.57 -1.69
CA ASP A 167 9.72 -3.53 -1.98
C ASP A 167 10.26 -4.98 -1.87
N ASN A 168 9.35 -5.96 -1.92
CA ASN A 168 9.68 -7.39 -1.87
C ASN A 168 10.31 -7.92 -3.18
N ALA A 169 10.92 -7.07 -4.01
CA ALA A 169 11.61 -7.55 -5.20
C ALA A 169 12.83 -8.40 -4.80
N LEU A 170 12.93 -9.61 -5.36
CA LEU A 170 13.98 -10.58 -5.04
C LEU A 170 15.40 -10.00 -5.14
N ALA A 171 15.61 -9.04 -6.04
CA ALA A 171 16.92 -8.39 -6.23
C ALA A 171 17.39 -7.61 -4.98
N PHE A 172 16.48 -7.09 -4.15
CA PHE A 172 16.82 -6.36 -2.92
C PHE A 172 17.09 -7.27 -1.72
N ILE A 173 16.64 -8.53 -1.76
CA ILE A 173 16.80 -9.54 -0.69
C ILE A 173 17.82 -10.61 -1.10
N GLY A 174 18.66 -10.30 -2.10
CA GLY A 174 19.75 -11.15 -2.52
C GLY A 174 20.73 -11.45 -1.39
N SER A 175 21.43 -12.59 -1.46
CA SER A 175 22.36 -12.99 -0.40
C SER A 175 23.50 -11.98 -0.25
N LYS A 176 24.02 -11.43 -1.37
CA LYS A 176 25.12 -10.46 -1.32
C LYS A 176 24.69 -9.13 -0.72
N VAL A 177 23.49 -8.67 -1.06
CA VAL A 177 22.91 -7.44 -0.50
C VAL A 177 22.70 -7.59 1.01
N THR A 178 22.17 -8.72 1.44
CA THR A 178 21.94 -9.02 2.85
C THR A 178 23.24 -9.11 3.62
N GLU A 179 24.24 -9.83 3.11
CA GLU A 179 25.58 -9.94 3.72
C GLU A 179 26.25 -8.57 3.86
N TRP A 180 26.19 -7.73 2.82
CA TRP A 180 26.73 -6.37 2.86
C TRP A 180 26.03 -5.50 3.89
N ALA A 181 24.69 -5.56 3.97
CA ALA A 181 23.93 -4.79 4.96
C ALA A 181 24.27 -5.23 6.40
N VAL A 182 24.31 -6.54 6.67
CA VAL A 182 24.68 -7.09 7.97
C VAL A 182 26.10 -6.67 8.37
N LYS A 183 27.06 -6.76 7.44
CA LYS A 183 28.45 -6.34 7.68
C LYS A 183 28.56 -4.87 8.09
N ASN A 184 27.71 -4.01 7.55
CA ASN A 184 27.70 -2.58 7.83
C ASN A 184 26.72 -2.16 8.93
N GLY A 185 26.04 -3.12 9.59
CA GLY A 185 25.08 -2.83 10.66
C GLY A 185 23.78 -2.19 10.18
N ILE A 186 23.41 -2.39 8.92
CA ILE A 186 22.23 -1.78 8.29
C ILE A 186 21.02 -2.69 8.48
N TYR A 187 19.92 -2.14 8.96
CA TYR A 187 18.64 -2.85 9.03
C TYR A 187 17.92 -2.82 7.68
N LEU A 188 17.80 -3.97 7.02
CA LEU A 188 16.97 -4.13 5.83
C LEU A 188 15.53 -4.45 6.23
N SER A 189 14.57 -3.69 5.68
CA SER A 189 13.15 -3.92 5.85
C SER A 189 12.47 -3.99 4.49
N THR A 190 11.57 -4.95 4.31
CA THR A 190 10.81 -5.07 3.07
C THR A 190 9.35 -4.72 3.31
N SER A 191 8.80 -3.88 2.44
CA SER A 191 7.37 -3.57 2.44
C SER A 191 6.59 -4.77 1.89
N SER A 192 5.62 -5.27 2.66
CA SER A 192 4.79 -6.40 2.21
C SER A 192 3.82 -5.94 1.11
N ASN A 193 3.41 -6.87 0.22
CA ASN A 193 2.48 -6.57 -0.88
C ASN A 193 1.13 -5.99 -0.43
N TYR A 194 0.79 -6.13 0.86
CA TYR A 194 -0.42 -5.61 1.47
C TYR A 194 -0.21 -4.29 2.23
N TYR A 195 1.05 -3.89 2.48
CA TYR A 195 1.46 -2.65 3.14
C TYR A 195 2.40 -1.80 2.25
N PRO A 196 1.95 -1.37 1.06
CA PRO A 196 2.75 -0.57 0.14
C PRO A 196 3.14 0.80 0.71
N GLN A 197 2.50 1.26 1.80
CA GLN A 197 2.81 2.56 2.40
C GLN A 197 4.21 2.62 3.04
N GLY A 198 4.78 1.48 3.43
CA GLY A 198 6.13 1.40 4.00
C GLY A 198 7.19 1.98 3.05
N ASN A 199 6.99 1.88 1.74
CA ASN A 199 7.86 2.43 0.69
C ASN A 199 7.20 3.57 -0.12
N GLY A 200 6.07 4.10 0.35
CA GLY A 200 5.27 5.07 -0.43
C GLY A 200 6.02 6.37 -0.76
N GLN A 201 7.07 6.71 -0.01
CA GLN A 201 7.94 7.84 -0.34
C GLN A 201 8.71 7.61 -1.63
N ALA A 202 9.32 6.44 -1.81
CA ALA A 202 10.05 6.11 -3.03
C ALA A 202 9.10 6.08 -4.24
N GLU A 203 7.89 5.54 -4.09
CA GLU A 203 6.88 5.59 -5.15
C GLU A 203 6.50 7.02 -5.56
N SER A 204 6.33 7.91 -4.58
CA SER A 204 6.00 9.32 -4.82
C SER A 204 7.14 10.02 -5.58
N THR A 205 8.38 9.75 -5.17
CA THR A 205 9.58 10.22 -5.87
C THR A 205 9.62 9.71 -7.31
N ASN A 206 9.33 8.43 -7.52
CA ASN A 206 9.32 7.81 -8.85
C ASN A 206 8.30 8.45 -9.78
N LYS A 207 7.09 8.70 -9.28
CA LYS A 207 6.06 9.46 -10.01
C LYS A 207 6.56 10.85 -10.39
N ASN A 208 7.27 11.53 -9.49
CA ASN A 208 7.80 12.86 -9.78
C ASN A 208 8.93 12.85 -10.81
N LEU A 209 9.91 11.96 -10.66
CA LEU A 209 11.02 11.80 -11.61
C LEU A 209 10.51 11.47 -13.00
N LEU A 210 9.61 10.49 -13.12
CA LEU A 210 8.98 10.14 -14.40
C LEU A 210 8.27 11.34 -15.02
N ARG A 211 7.56 12.14 -14.22
CA ARG A 211 6.89 13.36 -14.68
C ARG A 211 7.88 14.38 -15.23
N ILE A 212 9.00 14.62 -14.54
CA ILE A 212 10.03 15.57 -15.00
C ILE A 212 10.65 15.05 -16.29
N ILE A 213 11.14 13.81 -16.30
CA ILE A 213 11.75 13.17 -17.47
C ILE A 213 10.80 13.27 -18.68
N LYS A 214 9.53 12.83 -18.52
CA LYS A 214 8.52 12.86 -19.58
C LYS A 214 8.29 14.26 -20.16
N ARG A 215 8.35 15.31 -19.35
CA ARG A 215 8.10 16.69 -19.78
C ARG A 215 9.34 17.38 -20.35
N THR A 216 10.53 16.93 -19.97
CA THR A 216 11.82 17.45 -20.46
C THR A 216 12.42 16.65 -21.61
N LEU A 217 11.76 15.55 -21.98
CA LEU A 217 12.10 14.75 -23.15
C LEU A 217 11.74 15.53 -24.41
N ASP A 218 12.71 15.57 -25.33
CA ASP A 218 12.51 16.10 -26.67
C ASP A 218 11.86 15.03 -27.57
N GLU A 219 11.91 15.17 -28.90
CA GLU A 219 11.27 14.23 -29.84
C GLU A 219 11.72 12.76 -29.67
N ASN A 220 12.97 12.53 -29.26
CA ASN A 220 13.52 11.19 -29.09
C ASN A 220 13.26 10.62 -27.69
N GLN A 221 12.21 9.81 -27.55
CA GLN A 221 11.84 9.13 -26.31
C GLN A 221 12.93 8.19 -25.76
N ARG A 222 13.85 7.69 -26.61
CA ARG A 222 14.96 6.82 -26.17
C ARG A 222 16.10 7.58 -25.49
N SER A 223 16.03 8.91 -25.41
CA SER A 223 17.03 9.75 -24.73
C SER A 223 16.75 9.94 -23.22
N TRP A 224 15.76 9.24 -22.65
CA TRP A 224 15.33 9.45 -21.26
C TRP A 224 16.45 9.34 -20.22
N HIS A 225 17.47 8.51 -20.45
CA HIS A 225 18.58 8.32 -19.52
C HIS A 225 19.48 9.55 -19.42
N THR A 226 19.56 10.39 -20.47
CA THR A 226 20.35 11.64 -20.43
C THR A 226 19.67 12.72 -19.60
N LYS A 227 18.33 12.67 -19.50
CA LYS A 227 17.52 13.60 -18.70
C LYS A 227 17.48 13.23 -17.21
N LEU A 228 18.01 12.08 -16.80
CA LEU A 228 17.94 11.64 -15.40
C LEU A 228 18.68 12.60 -14.45
N LYS A 229 19.88 13.07 -14.84
CA LYS A 229 20.65 14.02 -14.02
C LYS A 229 19.95 15.37 -13.86
N SER A 230 19.37 15.91 -14.93
CA SER A 230 18.61 17.17 -14.86
C SER A 230 17.30 16.99 -14.09
N ALA A 231 16.66 15.83 -14.18
CA ALA A 231 15.48 15.50 -13.39
C ALA A 231 15.80 15.43 -11.90
N LEU A 232 16.90 14.77 -11.52
CA LEU A 232 17.39 14.74 -10.14
C LEU A 232 17.72 16.14 -9.62
N TRP A 233 18.41 16.96 -10.42
CA TRP A 233 18.72 18.34 -10.06
C TRP A 233 17.44 19.14 -9.78
N ALA A 234 16.49 19.13 -10.72
CA ALA A 234 15.22 19.83 -10.56
C ALA A 234 14.43 19.33 -9.35
N ASP A 235 14.42 18.02 -9.10
CA ASP A 235 13.74 17.42 -7.96
C ASP A 235 14.32 17.86 -6.61
N ARG A 236 15.66 17.93 -6.51
CA ARG A 236 16.41 18.26 -5.29
C ARG A 236 16.34 19.73 -4.90
N ILE A 237 16.18 20.63 -5.87
CA ILE A 237 16.10 22.09 -5.61
C ILE A 237 14.65 22.58 -5.49
N THR A 238 13.67 21.74 -5.81
CA THR A 238 12.25 22.11 -5.69
C THR A 238 11.75 21.86 -4.27
N PRO A 239 11.16 22.86 -3.58
CA PRO A 239 10.56 22.67 -2.26
C PRO A 239 9.51 21.55 -2.23
N LYS A 240 9.58 20.67 -1.24
CA LYS A 240 8.58 19.63 -1.05
C LYS A 240 7.46 20.14 -0.13
N ARG A 241 6.21 19.81 -0.47
CA ARG A 241 5.04 20.19 0.33
C ARG A 241 5.13 19.67 1.77
N SER A 242 5.66 18.46 1.97
CA SER A 242 5.73 17.80 3.27
C SER A 242 6.75 18.43 4.22
N THR A 243 7.81 19.05 3.71
CA THR A 243 8.88 19.67 4.52
C THR A 243 8.88 21.20 4.46
N GLY A 244 8.20 21.80 3.48
CA GLY A 244 8.24 23.23 3.19
C GLY A 244 9.57 23.73 2.62
N ASN A 245 10.58 22.85 2.47
CA ASN A 245 11.95 23.21 2.06
C ASN A 245 12.41 22.34 0.88
N SER A 246 13.41 22.82 0.14
CA SER A 246 14.07 22.00 -0.88
C SER A 246 14.94 20.91 -0.21
N PRO A 247 15.03 19.69 -0.78
CA PRO A 247 15.98 18.70 -0.31
C PRO A 247 17.42 19.23 -0.24
N PHE A 248 17.81 20.05 -1.22
CA PHE A 248 19.13 20.67 -1.26
C PHE A 248 19.41 21.55 -0.04
N LYS A 249 18.44 22.39 0.37
CA LYS A 249 18.57 23.20 1.58
C LYS A 249 18.64 22.35 2.84
N LEU A 250 17.84 21.29 2.94
CA LEU A 250 17.87 20.39 4.11
C LEU A 250 19.20 19.62 4.25
N VAL A 251 19.87 19.33 3.14
CA VAL A 251 21.18 18.68 3.13
C VAL A 251 22.30 19.68 3.43
N TYR A 252 22.37 20.79 2.69
CA TYR A 252 23.55 21.68 2.68
C TYR A 252 23.39 22.95 3.51
N GLY A 253 22.21 23.27 4.01
CA GLY A 253 21.95 24.48 4.79
C GLY A 253 21.73 25.75 3.99
N ARG A 254 21.72 25.65 2.65
CA ARG A 254 21.51 26.79 1.75
C ARG A 254 20.81 26.33 0.49
N GLU A 255 20.15 27.25 -0.20
CA GLU A 255 19.59 26.95 -1.51
C GLU A 255 20.68 26.76 -2.57
N ALA A 256 20.32 26.00 -3.61
CA ALA A 256 21.17 25.87 -4.77
C ALA A 256 21.25 27.21 -5.53
N ILE A 257 22.44 27.54 -6.02
CA ILE A 257 22.61 28.66 -6.95
C ILE A 257 22.08 28.22 -8.31
N PHE A 258 21.09 28.94 -8.83
CA PHE A 258 20.53 28.68 -10.16
C PHE A 258 21.42 29.34 -11.23
N PRO A 259 21.58 28.73 -12.42
CA PRO A 259 22.34 29.35 -13.51
C PRO A 259 21.87 30.77 -13.85
N MET A 260 20.55 30.98 -13.89
CA MET A 260 19.96 32.30 -14.14
C MET A 260 20.34 33.32 -13.06
N SER A 261 20.57 32.89 -11.82
CA SER A 261 20.99 33.79 -10.75
C SER A 261 22.42 34.29 -10.96
N LEU A 262 23.27 33.58 -11.72
CA LEU A 262 24.60 34.09 -12.07
C LEU A 262 24.52 35.11 -13.22
N GLU A 263 23.60 34.92 -14.17
CA GLU A 263 23.37 35.86 -15.28
C GLU A 263 22.62 37.12 -14.81
N LEU A 264 21.67 36.97 -13.89
CA LEU A 264 20.91 38.04 -13.25
C LEU A 264 21.05 37.92 -11.71
N PRO A 265 22.15 38.42 -11.13
CA PRO A 265 22.42 38.34 -9.71
C PRO A 265 21.33 38.97 -8.85
N THR A 266 20.84 38.20 -7.87
CA THR A 266 20.01 38.73 -6.80
C THR A 266 20.90 39.44 -5.78
N LEU A 267 20.31 40.38 -5.03
CA LEU A 267 21.03 41.05 -3.92
C LEU A 267 21.61 40.04 -2.92
N GLU A 268 20.87 38.97 -2.67
CA GLU A 268 21.32 37.89 -1.78
C GLU A 268 22.56 37.18 -2.33
N LEU A 269 22.55 36.81 -3.61
CA LEU A 269 23.70 36.15 -4.22
C LEU A 269 24.91 37.08 -4.30
N MET A 270 24.71 38.37 -4.60
CA MET A 270 25.81 39.35 -4.60
C MET A 270 26.48 39.45 -3.23
N LYS A 271 25.69 39.56 -2.16
CA LYS A 271 26.21 39.53 -0.78
C LYS A 271 26.94 38.23 -0.48
N GLN A 272 26.40 37.08 -0.89
CA GLN A 272 27.05 35.79 -0.69
C GLN A 272 28.39 35.68 -1.43
N LEU A 273 28.50 36.21 -2.65
CA LEU A 273 29.74 36.20 -3.41
C LEU A 273 30.78 37.15 -2.80
N GLU A 274 30.38 38.35 -2.35
CA GLU A 274 31.25 39.26 -1.59
C GLU A 274 31.74 38.61 -0.28
N LEU A 275 30.86 37.88 0.42
CA LEU A 275 31.21 37.10 1.61
C LEU A 275 32.07 35.86 1.28
N LEU A 276 32.10 35.36 0.06
CA LEU A 276 33.01 34.28 -0.33
C LEU A 276 34.42 34.79 -0.60
N GLU A 277 34.56 36.04 -1.06
CA GLU A 277 35.86 36.69 -1.27
C GLU A 277 36.44 37.28 0.03
N PHE A 278 35.59 37.76 0.95
CA PHE A 278 36.03 38.50 2.16
C PHE A 278 35.27 38.16 3.44
N GLY A 279 34.34 37.21 3.42
CA GLY A 279 33.40 36.97 4.52
C GLY A 279 33.97 36.08 5.64
N PRO A 280 33.64 36.37 6.90
CA PRO A 280 34.09 35.57 8.04
C PRO A 280 33.42 34.17 8.05
N MET A 281 34.16 33.13 8.46
CA MET A 281 33.66 31.75 8.64
C MET A 281 32.44 31.68 9.59
N GLU A 282 32.29 32.69 10.43
CA GLU A 282 31.21 32.94 11.38
C GLU A 282 29.84 33.01 10.70
N VAL A 283 29.74 33.58 9.49
CA VAL A 283 28.47 33.63 8.74
C VAL A 283 28.03 32.23 8.36
N ARG A 284 28.96 31.43 7.83
CA ARG A 284 28.68 30.03 7.48
C ARG A 284 28.34 29.19 8.71
N TYR A 285 28.99 29.45 9.84
CA TYR A 285 28.66 28.81 11.11
C TYR A 285 27.23 29.14 11.56
N ALA A 286 26.81 30.40 11.47
CA ALA A 286 25.45 30.82 11.80
C ALA A 286 24.39 30.13 10.93
N GLU A 287 24.63 30.04 9.60
CA GLU A 287 23.74 29.29 8.69
C GLU A 287 23.61 27.80 9.06
N LEU A 288 24.70 27.17 9.50
CA LEU A 288 24.69 25.77 9.94
C LEU A 288 23.93 25.58 11.26
N MET A 289 23.97 26.57 12.16
CA MET A 289 23.14 26.57 13.37
C MET A 289 21.65 26.71 13.02
N GLU A 290 21.31 27.63 12.11
CA GLU A 290 19.95 27.82 11.60
C GLU A 290 19.43 26.57 10.87
N LEU A 291 20.31 25.85 10.16
CA LEU A 291 19.95 24.60 9.48
C LEU A 291 19.32 23.59 10.45
N GLN A 292 19.82 23.49 11.69
CA GLN A 292 19.23 22.57 12.65
C GLN A 292 17.80 22.99 13.03
N GLU A 293 17.53 24.30 13.15
CA GLU A 293 16.18 24.80 13.38
C GLU A 293 15.26 24.53 12.20
N ILE A 294 15.74 24.74 10.97
CA ILE A 294 15.01 24.43 9.73
C ILE A 294 14.67 22.93 9.67
N ARG A 295 15.60 22.06 10.06
CA ARG A 295 15.39 20.61 10.14
C ARG A 295 14.32 20.24 11.17
N ASN A 296 14.35 20.86 12.34
CA ASN A 296 13.34 20.65 13.38
C ASN A 296 11.94 21.11 12.90
N GLN A 297 11.86 22.25 12.22
CA GLN A 297 10.62 22.74 11.62
C GLN A 297 10.11 21.80 10.50
N ALA A 298 11.00 21.29 9.66
CA ALA A 298 10.66 20.32 8.61
C ALA A 298 10.14 19.01 9.21
N SER A 299 10.75 18.53 10.30
CA SER A 299 10.27 17.35 11.04
C SER A 299 8.84 17.55 11.56
N GLN A 300 8.57 18.67 12.23
CA GLN A 300 7.22 19.01 12.70
C GLN A 300 6.21 19.17 11.55
N ALA A 301 6.63 19.73 10.40
CA ALA A 301 5.78 19.83 9.22
C ALA A 301 5.43 18.45 8.66
N MET A 302 6.40 17.54 8.60
CA MET A 302 6.20 16.16 8.18
C MET A 302 5.25 15.41 9.10
N GLU A 303 5.40 15.54 10.42
CA GLU A 303 4.48 14.93 11.39
C GLU A 303 3.04 15.41 11.20
N LYS A 304 2.85 16.71 10.97
CA LYS A 304 1.53 17.30 10.69
C LYS A 304 0.95 16.78 9.38
N ASP A 305 1.75 16.70 8.32
CA ASP A 305 1.32 16.17 7.01
C ASP A 305 0.93 14.69 7.12
N GLN A 306 1.76 13.88 7.79
CA GLN A 306 1.47 12.47 8.07
C GLN A 306 0.19 12.30 8.91
N ALA A 307 -0.01 13.12 9.95
CA ALA A 307 -1.22 13.10 10.75
C ALA A 307 -2.48 13.47 9.95
N LEU A 308 -2.37 14.44 9.03
CA LEU A 308 -3.47 14.82 8.13
C LEU A 308 -3.79 13.71 7.13
N ILE A 309 -2.77 13.07 6.55
CA ILE A 309 -2.92 11.93 5.66
C ILE A 309 -3.60 10.77 6.41
N LYS A 310 -3.10 10.42 7.61
CA LYS A 310 -3.68 9.41 8.50
C LYS A 310 -5.14 9.72 8.79
N LYS A 311 -5.47 10.92 9.26
CA LYS A 311 -6.86 11.32 9.55
C LYS A 311 -7.77 11.21 8.33
N THR A 312 -7.30 11.61 7.16
CA THR A 312 -8.08 11.57 5.90
C THR A 312 -8.30 10.13 5.43
N PHE A 313 -7.28 9.29 5.59
CA PHE A 313 -7.30 7.88 5.25
C PHE A 313 -8.20 7.08 6.19
N ASP A 314 -7.99 7.23 7.51
CA ASP A 314 -8.71 6.54 8.57
C ASP A 314 -10.21 6.87 8.56
N ARG A 315 -10.61 8.07 8.08
CA ARG A 315 -12.03 8.41 7.87
C ARG A 315 -12.75 7.43 6.95
N LYS A 316 -12.03 6.77 6.04
CA LYS A 316 -12.56 5.75 5.13
C LYS A 316 -12.22 4.32 5.57
N ALA A 317 -11.34 4.17 6.56
CA ALA A 317 -11.01 2.88 7.14
C ALA A 317 -12.18 2.35 7.96
N LYS A 318 -12.36 1.03 7.95
CA LYS A 318 -13.21 0.33 8.92
C LYS A 318 -12.28 -0.54 9.73
N ASP A 319 -12.22 -0.31 11.04
CA ASP A 319 -11.53 -1.24 11.93
C ASP A 319 -12.17 -2.62 11.78
N ARG A 320 -11.40 -3.56 11.27
CA ARG A 320 -11.70 -4.99 11.33
C ARG A 320 -10.67 -5.60 12.27
N SER A 321 -11.05 -5.75 13.54
CA SER A 321 -10.29 -6.53 14.50
C SER A 321 -10.64 -8.00 14.34
N PHE A 322 -9.62 -8.86 14.20
CA PHE A 322 -9.78 -10.30 14.31
C PHE A 322 -9.42 -10.74 15.73
N GLN A 323 -10.17 -11.69 16.27
CA GLN A 323 -9.88 -12.33 17.55
C GLN A 323 -9.26 -13.70 17.33
N VAL A 324 -8.45 -14.15 18.30
CA VAL A 324 -7.92 -15.52 18.31
C VAL A 324 -9.12 -16.49 18.33
N GLY A 325 -9.22 -17.34 17.31
CA GLY A 325 -10.34 -18.26 17.09
C GLY A 325 -11.29 -17.86 15.94
N ASP A 326 -11.12 -16.68 15.34
CA ASP A 326 -11.87 -16.32 14.13
C ASP A 326 -11.41 -17.15 12.92
N LEU A 327 -12.38 -17.61 12.11
CA LEU A 327 -12.11 -18.25 10.82
C LEU A 327 -12.07 -17.20 9.70
N VAL A 328 -10.98 -17.17 8.93
CA VAL A 328 -10.82 -16.24 7.81
C VAL A 328 -10.51 -16.94 6.50
N LEU A 329 -10.93 -16.30 5.40
CA LEU A 329 -10.53 -16.64 4.04
C LEU A 329 -9.51 -15.62 3.54
N LYS A 330 -8.51 -16.09 2.79
CA LYS A 330 -7.47 -15.25 2.17
C LYS A 330 -7.73 -15.13 0.67
N TRP A 331 -7.62 -13.93 0.13
CA TRP A 331 -7.68 -13.73 -1.32
C TRP A 331 -6.33 -14.12 -1.94
N ASP A 332 -6.31 -15.11 -2.83
CA ASP A 332 -5.09 -15.54 -3.52
C ASP A 332 -4.83 -14.65 -4.76
N ALA A 333 -4.05 -13.59 -4.56
CA ALA A 333 -3.69 -12.64 -5.61
C ALA A 333 -2.85 -13.26 -6.74
N ASP A 334 -2.13 -14.36 -6.49
CA ASP A 334 -1.37 -15.04 -7.54
C ASP A 334 -2.29 -15.84 -8.47
N ARG A 335 -3.34 -16.45 -7.91
CA ARG A 335 -4.39 -17.09 -8.72
C ARG A 335 -5.14 -16.09 -9.59
N GLU A 336 -5.35 -14.85 -9.15
CA GLU A 336 -6.04 -13.78 -9.91
C GLU A 336 -5.34 -13.47 -11.26
N LYS A 337 -4.04 -13.76 -11.40
CA LYS A 337 -3.27 -13.48 -12.63
C LYS A 337 -3.79 -14.28 -13.84
N PRO A 338 -3.77 -13.71 -15.07
CA PRO A 338 -4.21 -14.40 -16.27
C PRO A 338 -3.49 -15.75 -16.46
N GLY A 339 -4.27 -16.81 -16.73
CA GLY A 339 -3.74 -18.16 -16.95
C GLY A 339 -3.39 -18.96 -15.69
N ARG A 340 -3.64 -18.42 -14.48
CA ARG A 340 -3.37 -19.10 -13.20
C ARG A 340 -4.61 -19.64 -12.48
N HIS A 341 -5.81 -19.41 -13.03
CA HIS A 341 -7.07 -19.97 -12.54
C HIS A 341 -8.03 -20.26 -13.71
N SER A 342 -8.90 -21.25 -13.53
CA SER A 342 -10.05 -21.50 -14.40
C SER A 342 -11.22 -20.57 -14.04
N LYS A 343 -12.18 -20.41 -14.96
CA LYS A 343 -13.40 -19.62 -14.72
C LYS A 343 -14.25 -20.12 -13.53
N PHE A 344 -14.02 -21.36 -13.08
CA PHE A 344 -14.78 -22.02 -12.02
C PHE A 344 -13.97 -22.26 -10.75
N ASP A 345 -12.71 -21.80 -10.70
CA ASP A 345 -11.87 -21.96 -9.52
C ASP A 345 -12.18 -20.88 -8.48
N ALA A 346 -12.17 -21.24 -7.20
CA ALA A 346 -12.21 -20.27 -6.12
C ALA A 346 -10.87 -19.55 -6.01
N ILE A 347 -10.92 -18.21 -5.97
CA ILE A 347 -9.75 -17.35 -5.72
C ILE A 347 -9.50 -17.22 -4.21
N TRP A 348 -10.54 -17.33 -3.39
CA TRP A 348 -10.38 -17.40 -1.94
C TRP A 348 -9.82 -18.75 -1.49
N SER A 349 -8.86 -18.74 -0.57
CA SER A 349 -8.27 -19.91 0.08
C SER A 349 -8.52 -19.93 1.60
N GLY A 350 -8.40 -21.11 2.21
CA GLY A 350 -8.64 -21.34 3.64
C GLY A 350 -9.71 -22.42 3.90
N PRO A 351 -10.47 -22.35 5.02
CA PRO A 351 -10.39 -21.34 6.06
C PRO A 351 -9.15 -21.51 6.95
N TYR A 352 -8.64 -20.38 7.47
CA TYR A 352 -7.47 -20.29 8.34
C TYR A 352 -7.88 -19.89 9.76
N MET A 353 -7.04 -20.22 10.76
CA MET A 353 -7.27 -19.99 12.19
C MET A 353 -6.09 -19.24 12.86
N ASP A 354 -6.18 -19.01 14.17
CA ASP A 354 -5.11 -18.44 15.02
C ASP A 354 -4.51 -17.12 14.53
N ILE A 355 -5.38 -16.18 14.20
CA ILE A 355 -4.96 -14.87 13.68
C ILE A 355 -4.25 -14.08 14.78
N LYS A 356 -2.94 -13.91 14.66
CA LYS A 356 -2.16 -13.01 15.51
C LYS A 356 -1.89 -11.72 14.75
N CYS A 357 -2.39 -10.62 15.30
CA CYS A 357 -2.02 -9.29 14.83
C CYS A 357 -0.57 -9.01 15.27
N LYS A 358 0.31 -8.78 14.31
CA LYS A 358 1.64 -8.19 14.52
C LYS A 358 1.54 -6.67 14.47
N ASP A 359 2.62 -6.00 14.88
CA ASP A 359 2.77 -4.57 14.68
C ASP A 359 2.49 -4.19 13.21
N ASN A 360 1.87 -3.02 12.99
CA ASN A 360 1.49 -2.48 11.69
C ASN A 360 0.39 -3.26 10.92
N ASN A 361 -0.54 -3.90 11.63
CA ASN A 361 -1.68 -4.66 11.06
C ASN A 361 -1.28 -5.77 10.05
N ALA A 362 -0.09 -6.31 10.23
CA ALA A 362 0.30 -7.60 9.67
C ALA A 362 -0.41 -8.73 10.44
N PHE A 363 -0.86 -9.78 9.76
CA PHE A 363 -1.54 -10.91 10.39
C PHE A 363 -0.77 -12.21 10.14
N GLN A 364 -0.56 -13.00 11.19
CA GLN A 364 -0.13 -14.39 11.08
C GLN A 364 -1.34 -15.29 11.29
N TRP A 365 -1.41 -16.41 10.57
CA TRP A 365 -2.48 -17.40 10.73
C TRP A 365 -1.94 -18.83 10.55
N SER A 366 -2.72 -19.83 10.97
CA SER A 366 -2.44 -21.26 10.82
C SER A 366 -3.46 -21.92 9.89
N SER A 367 -3.04 -22.97 9.18
CA SER A 367 -3.98 -23.88 8.51
C SER A 367 -4.72 -24.72 9.55
N LEU A 368 -5.95 -25.13 9.22
CA LEU A 368 -6.73 -26.08 10.01
C LEU A 368 -6.02 -27.43 10.21
N ASP A 369 -5.15 -27.81 9.27
CA ASP A 369 -4.44 -29.09 9.26
C ASP A 369 -3.10 -29.06 10.00
N GLY A 370 -2.75 -27.94 10.65
CA GLY A 370 -1.56 -27.82 11.49
C GLY A 370 -0.25 -27.53 10.76
N ASP A 371 -0.24 -27.55 9.42
CA ASP A 371 0.96 -27.24 8.63
C ASP A 371 1.11 -25.75 8.30
N GLU A 372 2.33 -25.29 8.57
CA GLU A 372 3.02 -24.03 8.26
C GLU A 372 2.41 -22.68 8.73
N LEU A 373 3.17 -22.03 9.63
CA LEU A 373 3.12 -20.60 9.94
C LEU A 373 3.50 -19.78 8.71
N GLN A 374 2.53 -19.15 8.05
CA GLN A 374 2.80 -18.13 7.04
C GLN A 374 2.60 -16.73 7.63
N ILE A 375 3.59 -15.88 7.45
CA ILE A 375 3.62 -14.49 7.91
C ILE A 375 3.22 -13.59 6.73
N LEU A 376 2.22 -12.71 6.89
CA LEU A 376 2.01 -11.55 6.01
C LEU A 376 2.69 -10.30 6.53
#